data_AF-A0A914TBZ7-F1
#
_entry.id   AF-A0A914TBZ7-F1
#
_cell.length_a   1.000
_cell.length_b   1.000
_cell.length_c   1.000
_cell.angle_alpha   90.00
_cell.angle_beta   90.00
_cell.angle_gamma   90.00
#
_symmetry.space_group_name_H-M   'P 1'
#
loop_
_entity.id
_entity.type
_entity.pdbx_description
1 polymer ?
#
loop_
_entity_poly.entity_id
_entity_poly.type
_entity_poly.pdbx_seq_one_letter_code
_entity_poly.pdbx_strand_id
1 'polypeptide(L)'
;MSFDRGRHTLHISAKLFAENRKRLATTLRGKAPAKSVVLLAGGIEKNRYNTDAEDLPFRQESYFFWAFGVHESDCLGAIDVDTGKSILFPPK
;
A
#
# COMPACT_ATOMS: atom_id res chain seq x y z
N MET A 1 0.64 15.43 4.68
CA MET A 1 -0.35 14.49 5.24
C MET A 1 0.35 13.49 6.14
N SER A 2 -0.20 13.26 7.32
CA SER A 2 0.25 12.28 8.31
C SER A 2 -0.96 11.48 8.79
N PHE A 3 -0.73 10.22 9.16
CA PHE A 3 -1.69 9.39 9.87
C PHE A 3 -1.48 9.56 11.38
N ASP A 4 -2.56 9.78 12.11
CA ASP A 4 -2.59 9.74 13.57
C ASP A 4 -4.00 9.40 14.06
N ARG A 5 -4.13 9.11 15.35
CA ARG A 5 -5.40 8.76 16.01
C ARG A 5 -5.74 9.74 17.13
N GLY A 6 -5.32 10.99 16.99
CA GLY A 6 -5.63 12.06 17.95
C GLY A 6 -4.43 12.57 18.75
N ARG A 7 -4.73 13.50 19.68
CA ARG A 7 -3.81 14.51 20.25
C ARG A 7 -2.48 13.99 20.83
N HIS A 8 -2.45 12.78 21.36
CA HIS A 8 -1.27 12.21 22.02
C HIS A 8 -0.76 10.94 21.35
N THR A 9 -1.17 10.71 20.10
CA THR A 9 -0.72 9.54 19.32
C THR A 9 0.43 9.92 18.41
N LEU A 10 1.20 8.92 17.97
CA LEU A 10 2.32 9.14 17.06
C LEU A 10 1.81 9.61 15.69
N HIS A 11 2.33 10.74 15.22
CA HIS A 11 2.08 11.22 13.86
C HIS A 11 3.01 10.52 12.87
N ILE A 12 2.45 9.71 11.99
CA ILE A 12 3.19 8.97 10.96
C ILE A 12 3.08 9.72 9.63
N SER A 13 4.18 10.30 9.17
CA SER A 13 4.20 11.04 7.90
C SER A 13 4.04 10.12 6.69
N ALA A 14 3.22 10.51 5.71
CA ALA A 14 3.10 9.79 4.44
C ALA A 14 4.42 9.73 3.64
N LYS A 15 5.40 10.59 3.99
CA LYS A 15 6.76 10.55 3.42
C LYS A 15 7.47 9.21 3.66
N LEU A 16 7.14 8.52 4.76
CA LEU A 16 7.68 7.19 5.07
C LEU A 16 7.43 6.21 3.91
N PHE A 17 6.18 6.15 3.44
CA PHE A 17 5.79 5.23 2.36
C PHE A 17 6.38 5.67 1.01
N ALA A 18 6.46 6.97 0.75
CA ALA A 18 7.12 7.48 -0.46
C ALA A 18 8.61 7.11 -0.51
N GLU A 19 9.29 7.15 0.64
CA GLU A 19 10.69 6.75 0.74
C GLU A 19 10.87 5.23 0.53
N ASN A 20 9.97 4.42 1.09
CA ASN A 20 9.96 2.97 0.86
C ASN A 20 9.84 2.63 -0.63
N ARG A 21 8.89 3.24 -1.36
CA ARG A 21 8.74 3.03 -2.80
C ARG A 21 9.98 3.47 -3.58
N LYS A 22 10.62 4.58 -3.19
CA LYS A 22 11.89 5.03 -3.78
C LYS A 22 13.01 4.01 -3.58
N ARG A 23 13.13 3.45 -2.38
CA ARG A 23 14.13 2.40 -2.06
C ARG A 23 13.87 1.13 -2.87
N LEU A 24 12.61 0.73 -3.01
CA LEU A 24 12.21 -0.42 -3.84
C LEU A 24 12.56 -0.20 -5.32
N ALA A 25 12.11 0.90 -5.92
CA ALA A 25 12.39 1.22 -7.33
C ALA A 25 13.90 1.29 -7.59
N THR A 26 14.66 1.93 -6.70
CA THR A 26 16.13 2.01 -6.81
C THR A 26 16.78 0.63 -6.77
N THR A 27 16.28 -0.28 -5.92
CA THR A 27 16.82 -1.63 -5.77
C THR A 27 16.52 -2.52 -6.98
N LEU A 28 15.37 -2.30 -7.63
CA LEU A 28 14.93 -3.03 -8.81
C LEU A 28 15.52 -2.47 -10.11
N ARG A 29 15.92 -1.20 -10.13
CA ARG A 29 16.56 -0.57 -11.29
C ARG A 29 17.85 -1.32 -11.64
N GLY A 30 17.94 -1.80 -12.89
CA GLY A 30 19.05 -2.62 -13.37
C GLY A 30 18.95 -4.12 -13.03
N LYS A 31 18.00 -4.53 -12.19
CA LYS A 31 17.65 -5.95 -11.96
C LYS A 31 16.41 -6.38 -12.75
N ALA A 32 15.49 -5.45 -12.95
CA ALA A 32 14.32 -5.63 -13.80
C ALA A 32 14.56 -5.05 -15.21
N PRO A 33 13.89 -5.57 -16.25
CA PRO A 33 13.88 -4.95 -17.57
C PRO A 33 13.42 -3.50 -17.53
N ALA A 34 13.85 -2.69 -18.50
CA ALA A 34 13.37 -1.32 -18.64
C ALA A 34 11.84 -1.28 -18.79
N LYS A 35 11.21 -0.23 -18.27
CA LYS A 35 9.74 -0.04 -18.26
C LYS A 35 8.98 -1.10 -17.47
N SER A 36 9.62 -1.73 -16.49
CA SER A 36 8.93 -2.64 -15.56
C SER A 36 8.09 -1.87 -14.55
N VAL A 37 6.99 -2.50 -14.13
CA VAL A 37 6.07 -1.98 -13.11
C VAL A 37 5.89 -3.03 -12.03
N VAL A 38 6.03 -2.61 -10.76
CA VAL A 38 5.59 -3.42 -9.62
C VAL A 38 4.09 -3.24 -9.46
N LEU A 39 3.33 -4.32 -9.47
CA LEU A 39 1.91 -4.31 -9.14
C LEU A 39 1.71 -5.06 -7.82
N LEU A 40 1.11 -4.40 -6.84
CA LEU A 40 0.74 -4.98 -5.54
C LEU A 40 -0.77 -4.97 -5.41
N ALA A 41 -1.31 -6.11 -4.97
CA ALA A 41 -2.71 -6.23 -4.57
C ALA A 41 -2.82 -6.04 -3.05
N GLY A 42 -3.68 -5.12 -2.63
CA GLY A 42 -4.03 -4.92 -1.24
C GLY A 42 -4.87 -6.07 -0.69
N GLY A 43 -5.08 -6.04 0.63
CA GLY A 43 -5.99 -6.93 1.31
C GLY A 43 -7.44 -6.65 0.94
N ILE A 44 -8.26 -7.69 0.99
CA ILE A 44 -9.70 -7.63 0.79
C ILE A 44 -10.35 -7.99 2.12
N GLU A 45 -11.37 -7.22 2.50
CA GLU A 45 -12.18 -7.49 3.68
C GLU A 45 -12.92 -8.83 3.55
N LYS A 46 -13.09 -9.53 4.67
CA LYS A 46 -13.67 -10.88 4.67
C LYS A 46 -14.84 -10.95 5.64
N ASN A 47 -15.91 -11.58 5.17
CA ASN A 47 -17.04 -11.91 6.01
C ASN A 47 -16.78 -13.18 6.82
N ARG A 48 -17.44 -13.27 7.97
CA ARG A 48 -17.45 -14.45 8.83
C ARG A 48 -18.27 -15.55 8.16
N TYR A 49 -17.58 -16.54 7.60
CA TYR A 49 -18.19 -17.66 6.90
C TYR A 49 -19.18 -17.18 5.83
N ASN A 50 -20.43 -17.62 5.91
CA ASN A 50 -21.53 -17.29 5.02
C ASN A 50 -22.49 -16.23 5.59
N THR A 51 -22.02 -15.43 6.55
CA THR A 51 -22.79 -14.31 7.12
C THR A 51 -22.41 -12.99 6.45
N ASP A 52 -23.15 -11.93 6.77
CA ASP A 52 -22.85 -10.54 6.43
C ASP A 52 -22.00 -9.83 7.49
N ALA A 53 -21.64 -10.52 8.59
CA ALA A 53 -20.77 -9.97 9.62
C ALA A 53 -19.30 -9.99 9.18
N GLU A 54 -18.54 -8.95 9.49
CA GLU A 54 -17.08 -8.94 9.35
C GLU A 54 -16.46 -10.10 10.17
N ASP A 55 -15.52 -10.84 9.58
CA ASP A 55 -14.83 -11.91 10.30
C ASP A 55 -13.91 -11.34 11.39
N LEU A 56 -13.06 -10.40 10.98
CA LEU A 56 -12.13 -9.62 11.78
C LEU A 56 -12.05 -8.20 11.21
N PRO A 57 -11.76 -7.19 12.05
CA PRO A 57 -11.50 -5.83 11.56
C PRO A 57 -10.41 -5.85 10.49
N PHE A 58 -10.66 -5.17 9.38
CA PHE A 58 -9.74 -5.17 8.26
C PHE A 58 -8.33 -4.71 8.67
N ARG A 59 -7.33 -5.50 8.27
CA ARG A 59 -5.91 -5.16 8.37
C ARG A 59 -5.26 -5.40 7.02
N GLN A 60 -4.56 -4.37 6.56
CA GLN A 60 -3.89 -4.37 5.28
C GLN A 60 -2.82 -5.47 5.15
N GLU A 61 -2.61 -5.95 3.92
CA GLU A 61 -1.47 -6.81 3.56
C GLU A 61 -0.15 -6.07 3.81
N SER A 62 0.85 -6.74 4.35
CA SER A 62 2.04 -6.09 4.92
C SER A 62 2.94 -5.44 3.86
N TYR A 63 3.13 -6.04 2.69
CA TYR A 63 3.92 -5.44 1.61
C TYR A 63 3.20 -4.24 1.00
N PHE A 64 1.90 -4.35 0.80
CA PHE A 64 1.06 -3.25 0.33
C PHE A 64 1.08 -2.07 1.33
N PHE A 65 0.91 -2.36 2.62
CA PHE A 65 0.97 -1.34 3.67
C PHE A 65 2.36 -0.70 3.74
N TRP A 66 3.43 -1.48 3.65
CA TRP A 66 4.80 -0.94 3.64
C TRP A 66 5.05 0.01 2.47
N ALA A 67 4.48 -0.29 1.30
CA ALA A 67 4.65 0.53 0.11
C ALA A 67 3.72 1.75 0.09
N PHE A 68 2.47 1.65 0.57
CA PHE A 68 1.44 2.67 0.34
C PHE A 68 0.83 3.27 1.62
N GLY A 69 0.83 2.57 2.75
CA GLY A 69 0.24 3.05 4.00
C GLY A 69 -1.29 3.21 3.97
N VAL A 70 -1.95 2.50 3.05
CA VAL A 70 -3.40 2.57 2.81
C VAL A 70 -4.14 1.67 3.77
N HIS A 71 -5.24 2.17 4.32
CA HIS A 71 -6.05 1.48 5.34
C HIS A 71 -7.34 0.88 4.77
N GLU A 72 -7.72 1.29 3.56
CA GLU A 72 -8.88 0.83 2.82
C GLU A 72 -8.62 -0.55 2.19
N SER A 73 -9.69 -1.36 2.13
CA SER A 73 -9.67 -2.67 1.46
C SER A 73 -9.78 -2.52 -0.05
N ASP A 74 -9.49 -3.61 -0.78
CA ASP A 74 -9.71 -3.74 -2.23
C ASP A 74 -9.01 -2.68 -3.09
N CYS A 75 -7.82 -2.25 -2.65
CA CYS A 75 -6.97 -1.34 -3.41
C CYS A 75 -5.89 -2.10 -4.18
N LEU A 76 -5.55 -1.62 -5.38
CA LEU A 76 -4.31 -1.99 -6.08
C LEU A 76 -3.32 -0.83 -6.07
N GLY A 77 -2.04 -1.14 -6.21
CA GLY A 77 -0.97 -0.15 -6.21
C GLY A 77 0.07 -0.50 -7.25
N ALA A 78 0.43 0.45 -8.11
CA ALA A 78 1.49 0.30 -9.09
C ALA A 78 2.66 1.22 -8.79
N ILE A 79 3.89 0.74 -9.04
CA ILE A 79 5.12 1.52 -8.93
C ILE A 79 5.95 1.30 -10.20
N ASP A 80 6.10 2.36 -10.97
CA ASP A 80 7.00 2.37 -12.13
C ASP A 80 8.46 2.33 -11.64
N VAL A 81 9.23 1.34 -12.09
CA VAL A 81 10.60 1.09 -11.58
C VAL A 81 11.59 2.16 -12.06
N ASP A 82 11.40 2.68 -13.27
CA ASP A 82 12.33 3.63 -13.88
C ASP A 82 12.20 5.00 -13.22
N THR A 83 10.98 5.49 -13.06
CA THR A 83 10.66 6.83 -12.54
C THR A 83 10.41 6.86 -11.04
N GLY A 84 10.05 5.73 -10.43
CA GLY A 84 9.55 5.66 -9.05
C GLY A 84 8.15 6.24 -8.88
N LYS A 85 7.45 6.59 -9.98
CA LYS A 85 6.08 7.10 -9.93
C LYS A 85 5.15 6.01 -9.43
N SER A 86 4.33 6.35 -8.45
CA SER A 86 3.36 5.43 -7.85
C SER A 86 1.92 5.82 -8.18
N ILE A 87 1.07 4.82 -8.42
CA ILE A 87 -0.35 4.97 -8.73
C ILE A 87 -1.13 4.11 -7.74
N LEU A 88 -2.21 4.65 -7.19
CA LEU A 88 -3.16 3.92 -6.34
C LEU A 88 -4.47 3.75 -7.11
N PHE A 89 -5.03 2.55 -7.08
CA PHE A 89 -6.32 2.22 -7.68
C PHE A 89 -7.28 1.83 -6.55
N PRO A 90 -8.11 2.77 -6.07
CA PRO A 90 -9.16 2.44 -5.10
C PRO A 90 -10.34 1.70 -5.78
N PRO A 91 -11.20 1.03 -4.99
CA PRO A 91 -12.47 0.53 -5.50
C PRO A 91 -13.36 1.68 -6.01
N LYS A 92 -14.31 1.36 -6.89
CA LYS A 92 -15.20 2.34 -7.55
C LYS A 92 -16.26 2.92 -6.63
#